data_AF-E6V2I5-F1
#
_entry.id   AF-E6V2I5-F1
#
_cell.length_a   1.000
_cell.length_b   1.000
_cell.length_c   1.000
_cell.angle_alpha   90.00
_cell.angle_beta   90.00
_cell.angle_gamma   90.00
#
_symmetry.space_group_name_H-M   'P 1'
#
loop_
_entity.id
_entity.type
_entity.pdbx_description
1 polymer ?
#
loop_
_entity_poly.entity_id
_entity_poly.type
_entity_poly.pdbx_seq_one_letter_code
_entity_poly.pdbx_strand_id
1 'polypeptide(L)'
;MAVQGEDEDAWLDFSLGIGGFADVAVVTTPVTDKRKVHVRVPPGKLIPIVFLPGIMGSNLRLSKARQALIKRKDNRSWWPDNKGDALSRRNASAADRQMRLDPDEVEVDRYKVTDSVTDADADRFDATGNETVSSDQRHDNVPDDLGNISKLLVRDPKADPDHPLASNRQSFTAAQKARARGWSEVMFSSYGDVIKRLEQQLNDMLQGQGGEVKVSPIWSDKNNPEALVGREPSSFGGQSGAPLTEDDLKRIGDCWYPVHAFGYNWLKSNGEEADSLAKKIKKLVDTYNENGFNCPGVILVTHSMGGLLARALIHPDYGKIKSKVLGVVHGVMPTTGAAAAYKRIRAGFEGGKGFWDVPGNITQKVLGETGEKVTAVLANAQGGLELLPATAYGTQWLHVQDQEGKTLVKLPQAAAVDEIYTLGTQKWWRLINPDWIDPAEQIKMPPKKGGKTKEQIGPKATMERIKEAMKFADAIQDTFHDCTYAHYGRDLSQRLGTRWSGASSTAMPLPQATL
;
A
#
# COMPACT_ATOMS: atom_id res chain seq x y z
N MET A 1 -54.62 -17.55 19.47
CA MET A 1 -54.28 -17.14 20.84
C MET A 1 -53.01 -17.87 21.28
N ALA A 2 -51.90 -17.16 21.26
CA ALA A 2 -50.84 -17.18 22.26
C ALA A 2 -50.09 -15.86 22.03
N VAL A 3 -50.19 -14.99 23.00
CA VAL A 3 -49.64 -13.64 23.07
C VAL A 3 -48.16 -13.74 23.45
N GLN A 4 -47.27 -13.13 22.65
CA GLN A 4 -45.98 -12.59 23.08
C GLN A 4 -45.40 -11.71 21.94
N GLY A 5 -45.52 -10.39 22.10
CA GLY A 5 -44.69 -9.40 21.39
C GLY A 5 -45.24 -8.80 20.08
N GLU A 6 -46.43 -8.22 20.08
CA GLU A 6 -46.61 -6.95 19.35
C GLU A 6 -45.83 -5.88 20.16
N ASP A 7 -45.14 -4.93 19.52
CA ASP A 7 -44.37 -3.81 20.13
C ASP A 7 -42.83 -3.93 20.19
N GLU A 8 -42.16 -4.35 19.11
CA GLU A 8 -40.77 -3.90 18.90
C GLU A 8 -40.71 -2.94 17.71
N ASP A 9 -40.48 -1.66 18.02
CA ASP A 9 -40.15 -0.64 17.03
C ASP A 9 -38.88 -1.05 16.26
N ALA A 10 -38.80 -0.70 14.97
CA ALA A 10 -37.66 -1.02 14.13
C ALA A 10 -36.56 0.03 14.32
N TRP A 11 -35.32 -0.41 14.55
CA TRP A 11 -34.16 0.47 14.67
C TRP A 11 -33.22 0.31 13.48
N LEU A 12 -32.91 1.42 12.83
CA LEU A 12 -31.99 1.47 11.69
C LEU A 12 -30.71 2.20 12.07
N ASP A 13 -29.59 1.62 11.67
CA ASP A 13 -28.26 2.21 11.79
C ASP A 13 -27.83 2.75 10.42
N PHE A 14 -27.10 3.86 10.41
CA PHE A 14 -26.47 4.37 9.20
C PHE A 14 -25.26 3.51 8.83
N SER A 15 -25.03 3.41 7.52
CA SER A 15 -23.77 2.98 6.93
C SER A 15 -23.05 4.16 6.29
N LEU A 16 -21.86 3.93 5.73
CA LEU A 16 -21.15 4.95 4.96
C LEU A 16 -21.16 4.56 3.47
N GLY A 17 -21.79 5.40 2.66
CA GLY A 17 -21.90 5.24 1.21
C GLY A 17 -20.59 5.42 0.46
N ILE A 18 -20.60 5.08 -0.84
CA ILE A 18 -19.45 5.28 -1.73
C ILE A 18 -19.09 6.76 -1.89
N GLY A 19 -20.09 7.65 -1.91
CA GLY A 19 -19.88 9.10 -1.95
C GLY A 19 -19.40 9.70 -0.62
N GLY A 20 -19.24 8.88 0.43
CA GLY A 20 -18.83 9.34 1.76
C GLY A 20 -19.96 9.96 2.57
N PHE A 21 -21.22 9.76 2.20
CA PHE A 21 -22.39 10.17 2.96
C PHE A 21 -22.76 9.13 4.02
N ALA A 22 -23.32 9.59 5.14
CA ALA A 22 -24.05 8.70 6.05
C ALA A 22 -25.36 8.28 5.38
N ASP A 23 -25.48 6.99 5.05
CA ASP A 23 -26.62 6.45 4.33
C ASP A 23 -27.47 5.55 5.22
N VAL A 24 -28.78 5.77 5.21
CA VAL A 24 -29.77 4.86 5.80
C VAL A 24 -30.79 4.46 4.75
N ALA A 25 -31.23 3.22 4.82
CA ALA A 25 -32.19 2.66 3.91
C ALA A 25 -33.37 2.08 4.65
N VAL A 26 -34.56 2.61 4.32
CA VAL A 26 -35.85 2.13 4.81
C VAL A 26 -36.62 1.58 3.63
N VAL A 27 -37.26 0.42 3.81
CA VAL A 27 -38.27 -0.08 2.89
C VAL A 27 -39.62 0.46 3.34
N THR A 28 -40.40 1.00 2.43
CA THR A 28 -41.77 1.47 2.69
C THR A 28 -42.64 0.30 3.15
N THR A 29 -43.27 0.44 4.32
CA THR A 29 -44.16 -0.58 4.87
C THR A 29 -45.61 -0.32 4.45
N PRO A 30 -46.47 -1.35 4.36
CA PRO A 30 -47.90 -1.17 4.16
C PRO A 30 -48.49 -0.25 5.23
N VAL A 31 -49.50 0.56 4.90
CA VAL A 31 -50.19 1.49 5.84
C VAL A 31 -50.78 0.81 7.10
N THR A 32 -50.92 -0.51 7.07
CA THR A 32 -51.34 -1.36 8.19
C THR A 32 -50.23 -1.59 9.22
N ASP A 33 -48.95 -1.43 8.84
CA ASP A 33 -47.82 -1.49 9.78
C ASP A 33 -47.78 -0.21 10.62
N LYS A 34 -48.01 -0.35 11.93
CA LYS A 34 -48.03 0.76 12.89
C LYS A 34 -46.73 0.90 13.68
N ARG A 35 -45.75 0.04 13.45
CA ARG A 35 -44.45 0.11 14.15
C ARG A 35 -43.73 1.39 13.78
N LYS A 36 -43.04 2.02 14.74
CA LYS A 36 -42.19 3.17 14.44
C LYS A 36 -40.85 2.69 13.93
N VAL A 37 -40.31 3.42 12.96
CA VAL A 37 -38.92 3.27 12.52
C VAL A 37 -38.11 4.36 13.19
N HIS A 38 -37.22 3.97 14.09
CA HIS A 38 -36.23 4.87 14.66
C HIS A 38 -34.94 4.77 13.86
N VAL A 39 -34.37 5.93 13.55
CA VAL A 39 -33.07 6.02 12.90
C VAL A 39 -32.08 6.57 13.92
N ARG A 40 -31.01 5.82 14.19
CA ARG A 40 -29.97 6.28 15.13
C ARG A 40 -29.05 7.26 14.43
N VAL A 41 -29.06 8.51 14.86
CA VAL A 41 -28.15 9.52 14.33
C VAL A 41 -26.71 9.10 14.64
N PRO A 42 -25.82 9.05 13.64
CA PRO A 42 -24.45 8.62 13.86
C PRO A 42 -23.64 9.72 14.54
N PRO A 43 -22.48 9.38 15.13
CA PRO A 43 -21.49 10.36 15.56
C PRO A 43 -21.21 11.39 14.45
N GLY A 44 -21.24 12.68 14.80
CA GLY A 44 -20.89 13.75 13.85
C GLY A 44 -19.40 13.78 13.53
N LYS A 45 -18.56 13.12 14.33
CA LYS A 45 -17.10 13.07 14.15
C LYS A 45 -16.68 11.88 13.30
N LEU A 46 -15.76 12.11 12.37
CA LEU A 46 -15.20 11.09 11.49
C LEU A 46 -13.70 11.30 11.32
N ILE A 47 -12.91 10.25 11.51
CA ILE A 47 -11.45 10.25 11.30
C ILE A 47 -11.09 9.10 10.37
N PRO A 48 -10.79 9.37 9.08
CA PRO A 48 -10.40 8.31 8.17
C PRO A 48 -9.06 7.71 8.56
N ILE A 49 -8.96 6.38 8.44
CA ILE A 49 -7.69 5.67 8.51
C ILE A 49 -7.22 5.46 7.07
N VAL A 50 -6.04 5.98 6.71
CA VAL A 50 -5.47 5.78 5.36
C VAL A 50 -4.31 4.81 5.45
N PHE A 51 -4.53 3.61 4.90
CA PHE A 51 -3.53 2.57 4.75
C PHE A 51 -2.64 2.84 3.53
N LEU A 52 -1.32 2.87 3.74
CA LEU A 52 -0.30 3.03 2.69
C LEU A 52 0.54 1.74 2.59
N PRO A 53 0.50 1.03 1.44
CA PRO A 53 1.18 -0.25 1.29
C PRO A 53 2.71 -0.10 1.16
N GLY A 54 3.41 -1.24 1.17
CA GLY A 54 4.84 -1.29 0.89
C GLY A 54 5.20 -1.23 -0.58
N ILE A 55 6.50 -1.35 -0.87
CA ILE A 55 7.00 -1.55 -2.23
C ILE A 55 6.33 -2.78 -2.85
N MET A 56 5.95 -2.68 -4.13
CA MET A 56 5.19 -3.71 -4.85
C MET A 56 3.81 -4.03 -4.26
N GLY A 57 3.35 -3.26 -3.26
CA GLY A 57 2.08 -3.50 -2.58
C GLY A 57 0.86 -2.93 -3.28
N SER A 58 1.02 -2.16 -4.37
CA SER A 58 -0.08 -1.60 -5.15
C SER A 58 -0.18 -2.24 -6.52
N ASN A 59 -1.40 -2.50 -6.98
CA ASN A 59 -1.68 -2.96 -8.33
C ASN A 59 -1.39 -1.84 -9.34
N LEU A 60 -0.70 -2.16 -10.44
CA LEU A 60 -0.36 -1.20 -11.50
C LEU A 60 -0.91 -1.64 -12.86
N ARG A 61 -1.33 -0.67 -13.65
CA ARG A 61 -1.73 -0.84 -15.05
C ARG A 61 -0.85 -0.06 -16.01
N LEU A 62 -0.74 -0.55 -17.24
CA LEU A 62 0.02 0.03 -18.34
C LEU A 62 -0.72 1.21 -18.96
N SER A 63 0.04 2.17 -19.47
CA SER A 63 -0.42 3.15 -20.43
C SER A 63 -0.95 2.46 -21.69
N LYS A 64 -1.90 3.11 -22.39
CA LYS A 64 -2.43 2.59 -23.66
C LYS A 64 -1.31 2.41 -24.71
N ALA A 65 -0.39 3.38 -24.77
CA ALA A 65 0.73 3.35 -25.70
C ALA A 65 1.66 2.15 -25.43
N ARG A 66 2.04 1.95 -24.17
CA ARG A 66 2.90 0.82 -23.79
C ARG A 66 2.19 -0.52 -24.02
N GLN A 67 0.93 -0.64 -23.62
CA GLN A 67 0.13 -1.85 -23.85
C GLN A 67 0.11 -2.26 -25.33
N ALA A 68 -0.15 -1.30 -26.23
CA ALA A 68 -0.16 -1.54 -27.66
C ALA A 68 1.21 -1.96 -28.19
N LEU A 69 2.28 -1.28 -27.73
CA LEU A 69 3.66 -1.56 -28.13
C LEU A 69 4.07 -3.00 -27.79
N ILE A 70 3.79 -3.46 -26.57
CA ILE A 70 4.10 -4.83 -26.14
C ILE A 70 3.00 -5.85 -26.49
N LYS A 71 2.04 -5.46 -27.34
CA LYS A 71 0.97 -6.29 -27.92
C LYS A 71 0.18 -7.10 -26.88
N ARG A 72 -0.11 -6.49 -25.74
CA ARG A 72 -0.87 -7.18 -24.68
C ARG A 72 -2.38 -7.05 -24.88
N LYS A 73 -3.09 -8.14 -24.58
CA LYS A 73 -4.56 -8.18 -24.58
C LYS A 73 -5.15 -7.40 -23.41
N ASP A 74 -4.48 -7.38 -22.26
CA ASP A 74 -4.82 -6.58 -21.09
C ASP A 74 -3.77 -5.48 -20.83
N ASN A 75 -4.15 -4.47 -20.06
CA ASN A 75 -3.24 -3.43 -19.59
C ASN A 75 -2.72 -3.70 -18.16
N ARG A 76 -2.72 -4.94 -17.66
CA ARG A 76 -2.20 -5.21 -16.30
C ARG A 76 -0.68 -5.17 -16.33
N SER A 77 -0.08 -4.19 -15.67
CA SER A 77 1.38 -4.14 -15.49
C SER A 77 1.79 -5.06 -14.33
N TRP A 78 1.14 -4.89 -13.18
CA TRP A 78 1.48 -5.58 -11.94
C TRP A 78 0.23 -5.85 -11.12
N TRP A 79 -0.04 -7.12 -10.81
CA TRP A 79 -1.16 -7.51 -9.97
C TRP A 79 -0.86 -8.84 -9.25
N PRO A 80 -0.32 -8.79 -8.02
CA PRO A 80 0.14 -9.99 -7.29
C PRO A 80 -0.97 -10.95 -6.89
N ASP A 81 -2.20 -10.46 -6.62
CA ASP A 81 -3.32 -11.32 -6.22
C ASP A 81 -3.84 -12.20 -7.38
N ASN A 82 -3.60 -11.80 -8.64
CA ASN A 82 -4.02 -12.59 -9.79
C ASN A 82 -3.01 -13.73 -10.07
N LYS A 83 -3.28 -14.90 -9.49
CA LYS A 83 -2.41 -16.09 -9.59
C LYS A 83 -2.17 -16.54 -11.04
N GLY A 84 -3.16 -16.41 -11.92
CA GLY A 84 -3.04 -16.79 -13.33
C GLY A 84 -2.07 -15.88 -14.08
N ASP A 85 -2.19 -14.57 -13.87
CA ASP A 85 -1.29 -13.57 -14.42
C ASP A 85 0.15 -13.77 -13.92
N ALA A 86 0.33 -13.92 -12.61
CA ALA A 86 1.63 -14.20 -11.99
C ALA A 86 2.27 -15.50 -12.51
N LEU A 87 1.47 -16.55 -12.73
CA LEU A 87 1.94 -17.83 -13.27
C LEU A 87 2.38 -17.72 -14.74
N SER A 88 1.65 -16.96 -15.55
CA SER A 88 1.95 -16.76 -16.97
C SER A 88 3.25 -15.98 -17.22
N ARG A 89 3.66 -15.15 -16.25
CA ARG A 89 4.79 -14.22 -16.39
C ARG A 89 6.08 -14.68 -15.71
N ARG A 90 6.07 -15.86 -15.07
CA ARG A 90 7.24 -16.40 -14.34
C ARG A 90 8.51 -16.49 -15.20
N ASN A 91 8.35 -16.77 -16.49
CA ASN A 91 9.44 -16.94 -17.46
C ASN A 91 9.70 -15.68 -18.31
N ALA A 92 9.14 -14.51 -17.97
CA ALA A 92 9.43 -13.27 -18.69
C ALA A 92 10.95 -13.03 -18.77
N SER A 93 11.43 -12.38 -19.83
CA SER A 93 12.84 -11.97 -19.92
C SER A 93 13.12 -10.72 -19.06
N ALA A 94 14.39 -10.30 -18.95
CA ALA A 94 14.73 -9.01 -18.33
C ALA A 94 14.16 -7.83 -19.13
N ALA A 95 14.22 -7.90 -20.46
CA ALA A 95 13.62 -6.92 -21.38
C ALA A 95 12.09 -6.82 -21.22
N ASP A 96 11.39 -7.96 -21.15
CA ASP A 96 9.93 -7.97 -20.96
C ASP A 96 9.52 -7.35 -19.62
N ARG A 97 10.30 -7.61 -18.56
CA ARG A 97 10.07 -7.01 -17.23
C ARG A 97 10.29 -5.50 -17.29
N GLN A 98 11.39 -5.06 -17.88
CA GLN A 98 11.71 -3.64 -18.03
C GLN A 98 10.61 -2.90 -18.80
N MET A 99 10.15 -3.43 -19.93
CA MET A 99 9.11 -2.77 -20.74
C MET A 99 7.76 -2.69 -20.01
N ARG A 100 7.52 -3.60 -19.07
CA ARG A 100 6.26 -3.69 -18.32
C ARG A 100 6.25 -2.84 -17.06
N LEU A 101 7.36 -2.84 -16.32
CA LEU A 101 7.53 -2.17 -15.03
C LEU A 101 8.35 -0.89 -15.24
N ASP A 102 7.88 -0.06 -16.17
CA ASP A 102 8.48 1.22 -16.49
C ASP A 102 7.73 2.33 -15.71
N PRO A 103 8.39 3.09 -14.82
CA PRO A 103 7.73 4.11 -14.00
C PRO A 103 6.98 5.19 -14.81
N ASP A 104 7.39 5.44 -16.05
CA ASP A 104 6.79 6.47 -16.91
C ASP A 104 5.52 5.98 -17.61
N GLU A 105 5.28 4.67 -17.60
CA GLU A 105 4.28 4.00 -18.45
C GLU A 105 3.27 3.21 -17.63
N VAL A 106 3.27 3.40 -16.32
CA VAL A 106 2.38 2.72 -15.40
C VAL A 106 1.77 3.68 -14.40
N GLU A 107 0.58 3.32 -13.93
CA GLU A 107 -0.14 4.02 -12.88
C GLU A 107 -0.86 3.01 -12.00
N VAL A 108 -1.30 3.45 -10.81
CA VAL A 108 -2.13 2.63 -9.92
C VAL A 108 -3.40 2.20 -10.64
N ASP A 109 -3.71 0.91 -10.57
CA ASP A 109 -4.97 0.40 -11.08
C ASP A 109 -6.08 0.74 -10.10
N ARG A 110 -6.80 1.83 -10.38
CA ARG A 110 -7.87 2.34 -9.50
C ARG A 110 -9.22 1.73 -9.86
N TYR A 111 -9.97 1.38 -8.82
CA TYR A 111 -11.36 0.95 -8.96
C TYR A 111 -12.22 2.13 -9.37
N LYS A 112 -13.10 1.88 -10.32
CA LYS A 112 -14.02 2.89 -10.85
C LYS A 112 -15.45 2.46 -10.56
N VAL A 113 -16.15 3.30 -9.82
CA VAL A 113 -17.62 3.30 -9.72
C VAL A 113 -18.19 4.42 -10.61
N THR A 114 -17.34 4.95 -11.52
CA THR A 114 -17.32 6.26 -12.21
C THR A 114 -16.62 7.37 -11.39
N ASP A 115 -15.57 7.99 -11.96
CA ASP A 115 -14.88 9.17 -11.40
C ASP A 115 -15.56 10.42 -12.01
N SER A 116 -16.26 11.24 -11.24
CA SER A 116 -17.07 12.36 -11.75
C SER A 116 -16.29 13.68 -11.91
N VAL A 117 -16.60 14.54 -12.90
CA VAL A 117 -16.33 16.00 -12.84
C VAL A 117 -17.25 16.82 -13.77
N THR A 118 -18.40 17.32 -13.30
CA THR A 118 -18.88 18.73 -13.21
C THR A 118 -20.28 18.77 -12.52
N ASP A 119 -21.00 19.90 -12.46
CA ASP A 119 -22.33 20.01 -11.82
C ASP A 119 -23.52 19.48 -12.68
N ALA A 120 -23.27 18.96 -13.89
CA ALA A 120 -24.30 18.57 -14.88
C ALA A 120 -24.89 17.15 -14.73
N ASP A 121 -24.86 16.63 -13.51
CA ASP A 121 -24.30 15.29 -13.33
C ASP A 121 -25.00 14.47 -12.23
N ALA A 122 -26.31 14.70 -12.09
CA ALA A 122 -27.17 14.00 -11.13
C ALA A 122 -27.54 12.56 -11.55
N ASP A 123 -27.26 12.15 -12.79
CA ASP A 123 -27.48 10.79 -13.36
C ASP A 123 -26.20 9.92 -13.39
N ARG A 124 -25.18 10.24 -12.58
CA ARG A 124 -23.78 10.06 -12.99
C ARG A 124 -22.90 9.04 -12.28
N PHE A 125 -23.49 8.06 -11.62
CA PHE A 125 -22.75 6.83 -11.30
C PHE A 125 -23.52 5.68 -11.92
N ASP A 126 -22.97 5.03 -12.94
CA ASP A 126 -23.52 3.78 -13.46
C ASP A 126 -23.14 2.65 -12.49
N ALA A 127 -23.67 2.72 -11.26
CA ALA A 127 -23.38 1.85 -10.12
C ALA A 127 -23.60 0.36 -10.41
N THR A 128 -24.36 0.07 -11.46
CA THR A 128 -24.79 -1.29 -11.84
C THR A 128 -24.59 -1.63 -13.31
N GLY A 129 -24.14 -0.71 -14.16
CA GLY A 129 -23.95 -0.98 -15.58
C GLY A 129 -22.51 -1.29 -15.94
N ASN A 130 -22.23 -1.29 -17.24
CA ASN A 130 -21.14 -2.07 -17.82
C ASN A 130 -19.75 -1.66 -17.32
N GLU A 131 -19.53 -0.37 -17.03
CA GLU A 131 -18.26 0.11 -16.51
C GLU A 131 -18.00 -0.37 -15.08
N THR A 132 -19.00 -0.26 -14.20
CA THR A 132 -18.89 -0.75 -12.82
C THR A 132 -18.80 -2.26 -12.78
N VAL A 133 -19.60 -2.99 -13.57
CA VAL A 133 -19.51 -4.46 -13.67
C VAL A 133 -18.13 -4.90 -14.15
N SER A 134 -17.59 -4.23 -15.17
CA SER A 134 -16.23 -4.50 -15.66
C SER A 134 -15.17 -4.14 -14.62
N SER A 135 -15.38 -3.07 -13.85
CA SER A 135 -14.50 -2.68 -12.76
C SER A 135 -14.56 -3.67 -11.60
N ASP A 136 -15.73 -4.19 -11.23
CA ASP A 136 -15.91 -5.23 -10.22
C ASP A 136 -15.16 -6.50 -10.62
N GLN A 137 -15.33 -6.96 -11.86
CA GLN A 137 -14.56 -8.08 -12.42
C GLN A 137 -13.05 -7.80 -12.46
N ARG A 138 -12.65 -6.53 -12.66
CA ARG A 138 -11.25 -6.08 -12.64
C ARG A 138 -10.72 -5.87 -11.22
N HIS A 139 -11.53 -5.86 -10.19
CA HIS A 139 -11.11 -5.62 -8.81
C HIS A 139 -11.58 -6.75 -7.90
N ASP A 140 -11.58 -7.97 -8.45
CA ASP A 140 -12.01 -9.23 -7.86
C ASP A 140 -11.07 -9.74 -6.75
N ASN A 141 -9.91 -9.10 -6.56
CA ASN A 141 -9.03 -9.38 -5.43
C ASN A 141 -9.66 -8.98 -4.08
N VAL A 142 -10.56 -7.98 -4.08
CA VAL A 142 -11.56 -7.84 -3.02
C VAL A 142 -12.74 -8.72 -3.44
N PRO A 143 -13.11 -9.76 -2.68
CA PRO A 143 -14.11 -10.72 -3.12
C PRO A 143 -15.54 -10.18 -3.06
N ASP A 144 -16.42 -10.56 -4.00
CA ASP A 144 -17.82 -10.10 -4.02
C ASP A 144 -18.61 -10.54 -2.78
N ASP A 145 -18.21 -11.65 -2.16
CA ASP A 145 -18.77 -12.20 -0.92
C ASP A 145 -18.00 -11.76 0.34
N LEU A 146 -17.32 -10.61 0.30
CA LEU A 146 -16.58 -10.01 1.44
C LEU A 146 -17.37 -10.00 2.76
N GLY A 147 -18.69 -9.98 2.69
CA GLY A 147 -19.57 -9.89 3.84
C GLY A 147 -19.57 -8.50 4.45
N ASN A 148 -20.38 -8.32 5.49
CA ASN A 148 -20.37 -7.10 6.28
C ASN A 148 -19.16 -7.13 7.24
N ILE A 149 -18.38 -6.05 7.30
CA ILE A 149 -17.17 -6.00 8.15
C ILE A 149 -17.40 -5.17 9.41
N SER A 150 -18.10 -4.05 9.28
CA SER A 150 -18.41 -3.11 10.35
C SER A 150 -19.77 -2.47 10.10
N LYS A 151 -20.24 -1.60 10.99
CA LYS A 151 -21.44 -0.78 10.76
C LYS A 151 -21.31 0.15 9.56
N LEU A 152 -20.09 0.56 9.21
CA LEU A 152 -19.82 1.47 8.09
C LEU A 152 -19.66 0.74 6.75
N LEU A 153 -19.29 -0.53 6.78
CA LEU A 153 -19.02 -1.33 5.59
C LEU A 153 -19.98 -2.53 5.53
N VAL A 154 -21.24 -2.21 5.26
CA VAL A 154 -22.33 -3.16 5.05
C VAL A 154 -22.92 -3.03 3.66
N ARG A 155 -23.56 -4.10 3.19
CA ARG A 155 -24.42 -4.08 2.00
C ARG A 155 -25.63 -3.19 2.25
N ASP A 156 -25.94 -2.33 1.29
CA ASP A 156 -27.17 -1.55 1.29
C ASP A 156 -28.39 -2.47 1.14
N PRO A 157 -29.51 -2.19 1.83
CA PRO A 157 -30.75 -2.91 1.63
C PRO A 157 -31.20 -2.84 0.17
N LYS A 158 -31.49 -4.01 -0.41
CA LYS A 158 -32.13 -4.07 -1.72
C LYS A 158 -33.57 -3.60 -1.58
N ALA A 159 -34.01 -2.68 -2.44
CA ALA A 159 -35.41 -2.36 -2.57
C ALA A 159 -36.18 -3.60 -3.06
N ASP A 160 -37.43 -3.76 -2.63
CA ASP A 160 -38.35 -4.74 -3.20
C ASP A 160 -38.47 -4.47 -4.71
N PRO A 161 -38.14 -5.42 -5.59
CA PRO A 161 -38.15 -5.22 -7.04
C PRO A 161 -39.50 -4.75 -7.60
N ASP A 162 -40.60 -5.11 -6.92
CA ASP A 162 -41.96 -4.79 -7.34
C ASP A 162 -42.41 -3.41 -6.81
N HIS A 163 -41.58 -2.73 -6.01
CA HIS A 163 -41.89 -1.41 -5.47
C HIS A 163 -41.70 -0.31 -6.55
N PRO A 164 -42.64 0.64 -6.71
CA PRO A 164 -42.58 1.69 -7.75
C PRO A 164 -41.34 2.61 -7.68
N LEU A 165 -40.65 2.64 -6.54
CA LEU A 165 -39.41 3.40 -6.32
C LEU A 165 -38.13 2.55 -6.39
N ALA A 166 -38.24 1.25 -6.66
CA ALA A 166 -37.09 0.34 -6.69
C ALA A 166 -36.07 0.68 -7.77
N SER A 167 -36.54 1.24 -8.90
CA SER A 167 -35.72 1.73 -10.00
C SER A 167 -34.86 2.95 -9.64
N ASN A 168 -35.19 3.67 -8.57
CA ASN A 168 -34.58 4.96 -8.24
C ASN A 168 -33.49 4.85 -7.15
N ARG A 169 -33.15 3.63 -6.71
CA ARG A 169 -32.20 3.44 -5.60
C ARG A 169 -30.95 2.68 -6.05
N GLN A 170 -29.83 3.39 -6.06
CA GLN A 170 -28.51 2.76 -6.12
C GLN A 170 -28.25 2.05 -4.78
N SER A 171 -27.84 0.78 -4.86
CA SER A 171 -27.53 -0.06 -3.70
C SER A 171 -26.17 -0.68 -3.92
N PHE A 172 -25.26 -0.50 -2.98
CA PHE A 172 -23.90 -1.01 -3.06
C PHE A 172 -23.66 -2.16 -2.10
N THR A 173 -22.90 -3.15 -2.55
CA THR A 173 -22.41 -4.20 -1.66
C THR A 173 -21.27 -3.68 -0.78
N ALA A 174 -21.01 -4.36 0.34
CA ALA A 174 -19.83 -4.08 1.17
C ALA A 174 -18.52 -4.19 0.36
N ALA A 175 -18.45 -5.13 -0.60
CA ALA A 175 -17.31 -5.29 -1.51
C ALA A 175 -17.12 -4.06 -2.41
N GLN A 176 -18.18 -3.55 -3.05
CA GLN A 176 -18.10 -2.34 -3.88
C GLN A 176 -17.68 -1.12 -3.06
N LYS A 177 -18.22 -0.96 -1.84
CA LYS A 177 -17.78 0.09 -0.90
C LYS A 177 -16.30 -0.05 -0.53
N ALA A 178 -15.83 -1.27 -0.27
CA ALA A 178 -14.43 -1.54 0.05
C ALA A 178 -13.50 -1.19 -1.12
N ARG A 179 -13.86 -1.64 -2.33
CA ARG A 179 -13.14 -1.31 -3.56
C ARG A 179 -13.10 0.21 -3.80
N ALA A 180 -14.20 0.92 -3.56
CA ALA A 180 -14.26 2.38 -3.66
C ALA A 180 -13.39 3.11 -2.62
N ARG A 181 -13.21 2.53 -1.44
CA ARG A 181 -12.21 2.98 -0.44
C ARG A 181 -10.77 2.56 -0.80
N GLY A 182 -10.57 2.00 -1.99
CA GLY A 182 -9.28 1.63 -2.55
C GLY A 182 -8.73 0.29 -2.07
N TRP A 183 -9.52 -0.56 -1.39
CA TRP A 183 -9.02 -1.84 -0.86
C TRP A 183 -8.49 -2.78 -1.96
N SER A 184 -8.99 -2.64 -3.18
CA SER A 184 -8.50 -3.39 -4.35
C SER A 184 -7.32 -2.72 -5.07
N GLU A 185 -6.96 -1.47 -4.73
CA GLU A 185 -5.75 -0.81 -5.26
C GLU A 185 -4.46 -1.46 -4.72
N VAL A 186 -4.57 -2.16 -3.58
CA VAL A 186 -3.45 -2.81 -2.89
C VAL A 186 -3.50 -4.34 -3.03
N MET A 187 -2.39 -5.01 -2.70
CA MET A 187 -2.29 -6.46 -2.62
C MET A 187 -3.17 -6.98 -1.47
N PHE A 188 -4.45 -7.18 -1.75
CA PHE A 188 -5.46 -7.49 -0.75
C PHE A 188 -5.22 -8.83 -0.08
N SER A 189 -4.57 -9.79 -0.76
CA SER A 189 -4.18 -11.05 -0.12
C SER A 189 -3.13 -10.90 0.99
N SER A 190 -2.38 -9.79 1.02
CA SER A 190 -1.41 -9.48 2.08
C SER A 190 -1.91 -8.45 3.07
N TYR A 191 -2.69 -7.46 2.62
CA TYR A 191 -3.13 -6.34 3.45
C TYR A 191 -4.59 -6.42 3.90
N GLY A 192 -5.40 -7.26 3.27
CA GLY A 192 -6.84 -7.31 3.48
C GLY A 192 -7.21 -7.66 4.92
N ASP A 193 -6.48 -8.56 5.58
CA ASP A 193 -6.77 -8.94 6.96
C ASP A 193 -6.56 -7.79 7.94
N VAL A 194 -5.45 -7.06 7.85
CA VAL A 194 -5.21 -5.89 8.72
C VAL A 194 -6.18 -4.75 8.42
N ILE A 195 -6.51 -4.50 7.16
CA ILE A 195 -7.46 -3.47 6.75
C ILE A 195 -8.88 -3.79 7.28
N LYS A 196 -9.34 -5.04 7.11
CA LYS A 196 -10.63 -5.52 7.67
C LYS A 196 -10.65 -5.41 9.19
N ARG A 197 -9.56 -5.81 9.85
CA ARG A 197 -9.44 -5.76 11.31
C ARG A 197 -9.54 -4.33 11.84
N LEU A 198 -8.86 -3.38 11.20
CA LEU A 198 -8.97 -1.95 11.54
C LEU A 198 -10.41 -1.45 11.39
N GLU A 199 -11.05 -1.74 10.25
CA GLU A 199 -12.42 -1.33 9.96
C GLU A 199 -13.41 -1.92 10.97
N GLN A 200 -13.26 -3.19 11.32
CA GLN A 200 -14.13 -3.88 12.27
C GLN A 200 -13.94 -3.34 13.69
N GLN A 201 -12.70 -3.34 14.20
CA GLN A 201 -12.46 -3.06 15.61
C GLN A 201 -12.61 -1.59 15.97
N LEU A 202 -12.16 -0.68 15.10
CA LEU A 202 -12.27 0.76 15.37
C LEU A 202 -13.74 1.23 15.31
N ASN A 203 -14.59 0.54 14.57
CA ASN A 203 -16.02 0.86 14.47
C ASN A 203 -16.91 -0.05 15.36
N ASP A 204 -16.29 -0.83 16.26
CA ASP A 204 -16.97 -1.65 17.28
C ASP A 204 -16.28 -1.49 18.66
N MET A 205 -15.83 -0.28 18.99
CA MET A 205 -15.23 0.01 20.31
C MET A 205 -16.26 0.02 21.43
N LEU A 206 -17.48 0.47 21.14
CA LEU A 206 -18.55 0.69 22.12
C LEU A 206 -19.83 -0.05 21.72
N GLN A 207 -20.51 -0.61 22.71
CA GLN A 207 -21.79 -1.29 22.59
C GLN A 207 -22.82 -0.71 23.57
N GLY A 208 -24.11 -0.84 23.26
CA GLY A 208 -25.18 -0.24 24.05
C GLY A 208 -25.55 1.17 23.60
N GLN A 209 -26.47 1.81 24.32
CA GLN A 209 -26.98 3.15 24.02
C GLN A 209 -27.19 3.97 25.30
N GLY A 210 -27.11 5.30 25.20
CA GLY A 210 -27.37 6.20 26.31
C GLY A 210 -26.48 5.93 27.53
N GLY A 211 -27.09 5.82 28.72
CA GLY A 211 -26.37 5.52 29.96
C GLY A 211 -25.83 4.08 30.07
N GLU A 212 -26.17 3.19 29.13
CA GLU A 212 -25.74 1.79 29.13
C GLU A 212 -24.56 1.51 28.19
N VAL A 213 -23.93 2.54 27.63
CA VAL A 213 -22.77 2.40 26.76
C VAL A 213 -21.60 1.74 27.51
N LYS A 214 -21.11 0.63 26.96
CA LYS A 214 -20.00 -0.16 27.50
C LYS A 214 -18.93 -0.37 26.44
N VAL A 215 -17.70 -0.59 26.88
CA VAL A 215 -16.61 -1.00 26.01
C VAL A 215 -16.88 -2.41 25.49
N SER A 216 -16.70 -2.62 24.19
CA SER A 216 -16.91 -3.92 23.54
C SER A 216 -15.97 -4.98 24.15
N PRO A 217 -16.45 -6.21 24.43
CA PRO A 217 -15.63 -7.28 25.00
C PRO A 217 -14.38 -7.61 24.18
N ILE A 218 -14.38 -7.34 22.86
CA ILE A 218 -13.20 -7.56 22.02
C ILE A 218 -11.98 -6.73 22.48
N TRP A 219 -12.23 -5.60 23.16
CA TRP A 219 -11.20 -4.71 23.69
C TRP A 219 -10.91 -4.95 25.17
N SER A 220 -11.89 -5.40 25.96
CA SER A 220 -11.84 -5.43 27.44
C SER A 220 -11.89 -6.81 28.10
N ASP A 221 -12.30 -7.86 27.38
CA ASP A 221 -12.39 -9.20 27.97
C ASP A 221 -11.00 -9.77 28.27
N LYS A 222 -10.69 -9.96 29.55
CA LYS A 222 -9.40 -10.48 30.02
C LYS A 222 -9.13 -11.92 29.56
N ASN A 223 -10.17 -12.67 29.19
CA ASN A 223 -10.02 -14.01 28.63
C ASN A 223 -9.71 -13.99 27.13
N ASN A 224 -9.89 -12.85 26.46
CA ASN A 224 -9.53 -12.66 25.08
C ASN A 224 -8.04 -12.25 24.97
N PRO A 225 -7.16 -13.10 24.41
CA PRO A 225 -5.73 -12.79 24.28
C PRO A 225 -5.45 -11.60 23.33
N GLU A 226 -6.44 -11.15 22.57
CA GLU A 226 -6.36 -9.99 21.68
C GLU A 226 -6.89 -8.70 22.33
N ALA A 227 -7.51 -8.78 23.52
CA ALA A 227 -7.96 -7.60 24.25
C ALA A 227 -6.75 -6.76 24.70
N LEU A 228 -6.90 -5.43 24.57
CA LEU A 228 -5.80 -4.48 24.80
C LEU A 228 -6.05 -3.56 26.01
N VAL A 229 -7.29 -3.46 26.51
CA VAL A 229 -7.58 -2.64 27.69
C VAL A 229 -6.87 -3.23 28.92
N GLY A 230 -6.09 -2.38 29.59
CA GLY A 230 -5.27 -2.75 30.74
C GLY A 230 -4.03 -3.59 30.39
N ARG A 231 -3.77 -3.87 29.11
CA ARG A 231 -2.62 -4.65 28.69
C ARG A 231 -1.39 -3.75 28.52
N GLU A 232 -0.33 -4.09 29.23
CA GLU A 232 0.95 -3.36 29.14
C GLU A 232 1.58 -3.46 27.75
N PRO A 233 1.99 -2.33 27.13
CA PRO A 233 2.66 -2.34 25.83
C PRO A 233 3.90 -3.25 25.79
N SER A 234 4.63 -3.36 26.90
CA SER A 234 5.79 -4.23 27.03
C SER A 234 5.49 -5.71 26.78
N SER A 235 4.24 -6.16 27.02
CA SER A 235 3.81 -7.55 26.79
C SER A 235 3.80 -7.96 25.31
N PHE A 236 3.86 -6.99 24.40
CA PHE A 236 3.97 -7.20 22.96
C PHE A 236 5.15 -6.43 22.35
N GLY A 237 6.17 -6.12 23.16
CA GLY A 237 7.42 -5.52 22.72
C GLY A 237 7.43 -3.98 22.64
N GLY A 238 6.39 -3.31 23.13
CA GLY A 238 6.37 -1.86 23.27
C GLY A 238 7.43 -1.37 24.25
N GLN A 239 8.15 -0.32 23.89
CA GLN A 239 9.21 0.27 24.72
C GLN A 239 8.75 1.49 25.52
N SER A 240 7.57 2.02 25.21
CA SER A 240 6.99 3.22 25.81
C SER A 240 5.47 3.23 25.63
N GLY A 241 4.79 4.14 26.34
CA GLY A 241 3.34 4.31 26.31
C GLY A 241 2.65 3.69 27.53
N ALA A 242 1.42 4.09 27.77
CA ALA A 242 0.57 3.54 28.82
C ALA A 242 -0.38 2.48 28.24
N PRO A 243 -0.83 1.51 29.05
CA PRO A 243 -1.96 0.65 28.68
C PRO A 243 -3.18 1.47 28.29
N LEU A 244 -3.94 0.95 27.33
CA LEU A 244 -5.23 1.51 26.96
C LEU A 244 -6.21 1.34 28.13
N THR A 245 -6.99 2.37 28.45
CA THR A 245 -8.06 2.29 29.46
C THR A 245 -9.44 2.20 28.80
N GLU A 246 -10.46 1.80 29.57
CA GLU A 246 -11.84 1.89 29.08
C GLU A 246 -12.25 3.33 28.77
N ASP A 247 -11.76 4.30 29.54
CA ASP A 247 -12.09 5.71 29.38
C ASP A 247 -11.46 6.28 28.09
N ASP A 248 -10.30 5.77 27.67
CA ASP A 248 -9.74 6.08 26.37
C ASP A 248 -10.67 5.67 25.24
N LEU A 249 -11.20 4.45 25.30
CA LEU A 249 -12.15 3.93 24.30
C LEU A 249 -13.49 4.67 24.33
N LYS A 250 -14.02 4.99 25.50
CA LYS A 250 -15.24 5.81 25.62
C LYS A 250 -15.05 7.21 25.02
N ARG A 251 -13.88 7.81 25.20
CA ARG A 251 -13.54 9.14 24.67
C ARG A 251 -13.45 9.18 23.15
N ILE A 252 -13.02 8.10 22.51
CA ILE A 252 -12.79 8.06 21.06
C ILE A 252 -13.82 7.23 20.28
N GLY A 253 -14.64 6.44 20.96
CA GLY A 253 -15.59 5.52 20.35
C GLY A 253 -16.85 6.17 19.76
N ASP A 254 -17.14 7.42 20.14
CA ASP A 254 -18.15 8.26 19.48
C ASP A 254 -17.58 8.95 18.24
N CYS A 255 -17.06 8.13 17.30
CA CYS A 255 -16.43 8.59 16.07
C CYS A 255 -16.48 7.49 15.00
N TRP A 256 -16.59 7.89 13.74
CA TRP A 256 -16.46 6.97 12.60
C TRP A 256 -15.01 6.87 12.14
N TYR A 257 -14.54 5.64 11.90
CA TYR A 257 -13.18 5.36 11.43
C TYR A 257 -13.19 4.58 10.12
N PRO A 258 -13.64 5.19 9.00
CA PRO A 258 -13.61 4.50 7.71
C PRO A 258 -12.16 4.25 7.28
N VAL A 259 -11.87 2.99 6.94
CA VAL A 259 -10.54 2.59 6.48
C VAL A 259 -10.48 2.67 4.97
N HIS A 260 -9.51 3.44 4.48
CA HIS A 260 -9.13 3.57 3.08
C HIS A 260 -7.78 2.90 2.85
N ALA A 261 -7.55 2.38 1.65
CA ALA A 261 -6.24 1.89 1.24
C ALA A 261 -5.82 2.61 -0.05
N PHE A 262 -4.78 3.42 0.04
CA PHE A 262 -4.34 4.22 -1.10
C PHE A 262 -3.09 3.61 -1.71
N GLY A 263 -3.25 3.02 -2.89
CA GLY A 263 -2.13 2.59 -3.70
C GLY A 263 -1.34 3.77 -4.25
N TYR A 264 -0.06 3.55 -4.52
CA TYR A 264 0.83 4.50 -5.18
C TYR A 264 1.71 3.77 -6.20
N ASN A 265 2.26 4.51 -7.17
CA ASN A 265 3.20 3.94 -8.11
C ASN A 265 4.57 3.75 -7.43
N TRP A 266 4.77 2.58 -6.84
CA TRP A 266 6.00 2.20 -6.12
C TRP A 266 7.27 2.16 -6.99
N LEU A 267 7.18 2.35 -8.31
CA LEU A 267 8.34 2.51 -9.20
C LEU A 267 8.83 3.97 -9.25
N LYS A 268 7.96 4.95 -8.98
CA LYS A 268 8.29 6.39 -8.93
C LYS A 268 8.87 6.78 -7.58
N SER A 269 9.42 8.00 -7.50
CA SER A 269 9.90 8.56 -6.24
C SER A 269 8.77 8.62 -5.22
N ASN A 270 9.06 8.26 -3.96
CA ASN A 270 8.13 8.49 -2.86
C ASN A 270 7.84 9.98 -2.66
N GLY A 271 8.77 10.88 -2.99
CA GLY A 271 8.55 12.33 -2.94
C GLY A 271 7.52 12.81 -3.98
N GLU A 272 7.59 12.30 -5.21
CA GLU A 272 6.62 12.61 -6.26
C GLU A 272 5.24 12.03 -5.96
N GLU A 273 5.18 10.76 -5.54
CA GLU A 273 3.93 10.12 -5.15
C GLU A 273 3.30 10.80 -3.93
N ALA A 274 4.11 11.32 -3.00
CA ALA A 274 3.61 12.10 -1.86
C ALA A 274 2.85 13.35 -2.30
N ASP A 275 3.31 14.12 -3.29
CA ASP A 275 2.58 15.29 -3.79
C ASP A 275 1.21 14.90 -4.39
N SER A 276 1.17 13.82 -5.16
CA SER A 276 -0.08 13.30 -5.75
C SER A 276 -1.05 12.79 -4.69
N LEU A 277 -0.58 11.96 -3.75
CA LEU A 277 -1.41 11.39 -2.69
C LEU A 277 -1.85 12.45 -1.67
N ALA A 278 -1.04 13.48 -1.41
CA ALA A 278 -1.43 14.61 -0.59
C ALA A 278 -2.72 15.26 -1.08
N LYS A 279 -2.87 15.43 -2.41
CA LYS A 279 -4.09 15.98 -3.02
C LYS A 279 -5.27 15.03 -2.83
N LYS A 280 -5.08 13.71 -2.99
CA LYS A 280 -6.12 12.69 -2.74
C LYS A 280 -6.59 12.69 -1.28
N ILE A 281 -5.66 12.79 -0.32
CA ILE A 281 -5.97 12.83 1.12
C ILE A 281 -6.69 14.12 1.50
N LYS A 282 -6.26 15.28 0.99
CA LYS A 282 -6.98 16.55 1.21
C LYS A 282 -8.41 16.46 0.70
N LYS A 283 -8.60 16.00 -0.55
CA LYS A 283 -9.92 15.79 -1.13
C LYS A 283 -10.78 14.85 -0.29
N LEU A 284 -10.21 13.75 0.23
CA LEU A 284 -10.94 12.84 1.12
C LEU A 284 -11.46 13.56 2.38
N VAL A 285 -10.60 14.34 3.04
CA VAL A 285 -10.97 15.12 4.23
C VAL A 285 -12.04 16.15 3.87
N ASP A 286 -11.88 16.86 2.77
CA ASP A 286 -12.81 17.89 2.32
C ASP A 286 -14.18 17.27 1.99
N THR A 287 -14.23 16.16 1.25
CA THR A 287 -15.48 15.43 0.95
C THR A 287 -16.21 15.00 2.21
N TYR A 288 -15.53 14.49 3.24
CA TYR A 288 -16.21 14.17 4.49
C TYR A 288 -16.79 15.40 5.21
N ASN A 289 -16.06 16.53 5.18
CA ASN A 289 -16.58 17.77 5.77
C ASN A 289 -17.77 18.32 4.96
N GLU A 290 -17.71 18.27 3.63
CA GLU A 290 -18.80 18.65 2.73
C GLU A 290 -20.06 17.80 2.95
N ASN A 291 -19.88 16.53 3.31
CA ASN A 291 -20.97 15.60 3.61
C ASN A 291 -21.51 15.73 5.05
N GLY A 292 -21.09 16.76 5.80
CA GLY A 292 -21.64 17.10 7.12
C GLY A 292 -20.92 16.46 8.31
N PHE A 293 -19.79 15.78 8.12
CA PHE A 293 -18.97 15.30 9.23
C PHE A 293 -18.00 16.38 9.74
N ASN A 294 -17.61 16.29 11.01
CA ASN A 294 -16.42 16.95 11.53
C ASN A 294 -15.20 16.05 11.31
N CYS A 295 -14.46 16.31 10.22
CA CYS A 295 -13.27 15.56 9.82
C CYS A 295 -12.01 16.45 9.93
N PRO A 296 -11.29 16.43 11.07
CA PRO A 296 -10.13 17.29 11.28
C PRO A 296 -8.89 16.87 10.48
N GLY A 297 -8.83 15.61 10.04
CA GLY A 297 -7.68 15.03 9.35
C GLY A 297 -7.77 13.50 9.30
N VAL A 298 -6.67 12.86 8.92
CA VAL A 298 -6.54 11.40 8.80
C VAL A 298 -5.51 10.83 9.76
N ILE A 299 -5.64 9.55 10.10
CA ILE A 299 -4.55 8.76 10.69
C ILE A 299 -3.93 7.92 9.58
N LEU A 300 -2.61 7.99 9.42
CA LEU A 300 -1.89 7.17 8.45
C LEU A 300 -1.47 5.85 9.10
N VAL A 301 -1.74 4.73 8.43
CA VAL A 301 -1.21 3.41 8.80
C VAL A 301 -0.38 2.92 7.64
N THR A 302 0.88 2.58 7.86
CA THR A 302 1.81 2.32 6.76
C THR A 302 2.45 0.96 6.90
N HIS A 303 2.72 0.31 5.79
CA HIS A 303 3.54 -0.90 5.73
C HIS A 303 4.82 -0.65 4.94
N SER A 304 5.97 -1.10 5.45
CA SER A 304 7.25 -1.09 4.75
C SER A 304 7.58 0.30 4.16
N MET A 305 7.90 0.40 2.86
CA MET A 305 8.19 1.68 2.19
C MET A 305 7.05 2.70 2.20
N GLY A 306 5.79 2.28 2.46
CA GLY A 306 4.71 3.22 2.71
C GLY A 306 4.99 4.16 3.89
N GLY A 307 5.88 3.76 4.81
CA GLY A 307 6.37 4.64 5.88
C GLY A 307 7.26 5.77 5.37
N LEU A 308 8.13 5.52 4.37
CA LEU A 308 8.93 6.57 3.73
C LEU A 308 8.03 7.55 2.97
N LEU A 309 7.02 7.02 2.27
CA LEU A 309 5.98 7.82 1.64
C LEU A 309 5.21 8.69 2.64
N ALA A 310 4.85 8.17 3.81
CA ALA A 310 4.18 8.96 4.86
C ALA A 310 5.07 10.07 5.43
N ARG A 311 6.37 9.83 5.58
CA ARG A 311 7.33 10.87 5.96
C ARG A 311 7.42 11.95 4.89
N ALA A 312 7.46 11.57 3.61
CA ALA A 312 7.39 12.50 2.50
C ALA A 312 6.04 13.26 2.44
N LEU A 313 4.91 12.63 2.74
CA LEU A 313 3.60 13.28 2.78
C LEU A 313 3.57 14.47 3.76
N ILE A 314 4.17 14.32 4.94
CA ILE A 314 4.21 15.38 5.95
C ILE A 314 5.39 16.36 5.77
N HIS A 315 6.33 16.07 4.88
CA HIS A 315 7.51 16.91 4.64
C HIS A 315 7.13 18.25 3.95
N PRO A 316 7.76 19.37 4.33
CA PRO A 316 7.46 20.70 3.76
C PRO A 316 7.83 20.84 2.28
N ASP A 317 8.77 20.07 1.75
CA ASP A 317 9.16 20.15 0.32
C ASP A 317 8.37 19.20 -0.58
N TYR A 318 7.69 18.22 0.00
CA TYR A 318 6.95 17.19 -0.74
C TYR A 318 5.43 17.37 -0.50
N GLY A 319 4.79 16.48 0.27
CA GLY A 319 3.33 16.43 0.36
C GLY A 319 2.68 17.58 1.12
N LYS A 320 3.39 18.24 2.06
CA LYS A 320 2.89 19.42 2.80
C LYS A 320 1.54 19.19 3.48
N ILE A 321 1.31 18.00 4.06
CA ILE A 321 0.04 17.66 4.73
C ILE A 321 0.16 17.39 6.23
N LYS A 322 1.26 17.77 6.89
CA LYS A 322 1.42 17.54 8.34
C LYS A 322 0.19 17.98 9.15
N SER A 323 -0.41 19.14 8.85
CA SER A 323 -1.60 19.66 9.55
C SER A 323 -2.89 18.88 9.31
N LYS A 324 -2.93 17.98 8.32
CA LYS A 324 -4.07 17.10 8.01
C LYS A 324 -3.83 15.66 8.45
N VAL A 325 -2.67 15.37 9.04
CA VAL A 325 -2.34 14.05 9.60
C VAL A 325 -2.40 14.18 11.13
N LEU A 326 -3.22 13.36 11.77
CA LEU A 326 -3.42 13.37 13.23
C LEU A 326 -2.43 12.46 13.97
N GLY A 327 -1.88 11.48 13.24
CA GLY A 327 -0.98 10.46 13.77
C GLY A 327 -0.54 9.50 12.67
N VAL A 328 0.58 8.83 12.90
CA VAL A 328 1.12 7.84 11.97
C VAL A 328 1.51 6.56 12.70
N VAL A 329 1.05 5.42 12.17
CA VAL A 329 1.47 4.08 12.61
C VAL A 329 2.35 3.47 11.52
N HIS A 330 3.61 3.18 11.84
CA HIS A 330 4.55 2.53 10.94
C HIS A 330 4.71 1.04 11.26
N GLY A 331 4.42 0.18 10.30
CA GLY A 331 4.77 -1.24 10.34
C GLY A 331 5.97 -1.54 9.45
N VAL A 332 7.02 -2.14 10.02
CA VAL A 332 8.22 -2.64 9.34
C VAL A 332 8.86 -1.67 8.34
N MET A 333 8.80 -0.36 8.63
CA MET A 333 9.39 0.68 7.78
C MET A 333 10.91 0.51 7.69
N PRO A 334 11.50 0.50 6.48
CA PRO A 334 12.95 0.52 6.30
C PRO A 334 13.47 1.94 6.49
N THR A 335 13.41 2.46 7.72
CA THR A 335 13.61 3.89 8.07
C THR A 335 14.86 4.51 7.44
N THR A 336 15.95 3.75 7.37
CA THR A 336 17.26 4.20 6.85
C THR A 336 17.71 3.40 5.62
N GLY A 337 16.79 2.66 4.99
CA GLY A 337 17.08 1.75 3.87
C GLY A 337 17.37 0.31 4.32
N ALA A 338 17.72 -0.55 3.36
CA ALA A 338 17.94 -1.98 3.59
C ALA A 338 19.05 -2.57 2.71
N ALA A 339 20.11 -3.12 3.33
CA ALA A 339 21.21 -3.76 2.61
C ALA A 339 20.75 -4.92 1.69
N ALA A 340 19.61 -5.53 1.97
CA ALA A 340 19.04 -6.56 1.11
C ALA A 340 18.62 -6.03 -0.28
N ALA A 341 18.45 -4.72 -0.47
CA ALA A 341 18.28 -4.13 -1.81
C ALA A 341 19.52 -4.38 -2.69
N TYR A 342 20.73 -4.19 -2.14
CA TYR A 342 21.98 -4.52 -2.81
C TYR A 342 22.02 -6.00 -3.22
N LYS A 343 21.71 -6.92 -2.29
CA LYS A 343 21.68 -8.37 -2.57
C LYS A 343 20.77 -8.69 -3.76
N ARG A 344 19.54 -8.13 -3.79
CA ARG A 344 18.54 -8.43 -4.82
C ARG A 344 18.91 -7.87 -6.19
N ILE A 345 19.41 -6.65 -6.24
CA ILE A 345 19.91 -6.05 -7.49
C ILE A 345 21.04 -6.92 -8.06
N ARG A 346 21.92 -7.44 -7.20
CA ARG A 346 23.08 -8.23 -7.62
C ARG A 346 22.78 -9.68 -7.96
N ALA A 347 21.92 -10.33 -7.20
CA ALA A 347 21.75 -11.79 -7.22
C ALA A 347 20.33 -12.24 -7.58
N GLY A 348 19.35 -11.34 -7.61
CA GLY A 348 17.95 -11.70 -7.75
C GLY A 348 17.28 -12.07 -6.43
N PHE A 349 16.04 -12.54 -6.51
CA PHE A 349 15.31 -13.05 -5.36
C PHE A 349 15.48 -14.57 -5.23
N GLU A 350 15.82 -15.02 -4.02
CA GLU A 350 15.87 -16.45 -3.69
C GLU A 350 14.46 -17.06 -3.76
N GLY A 351 14.33 -18.23 -4.38
CA GLY A 351 13.08 -19.00 -4.34
C GLY A 351 12.91 -19.59 -2.94
N GLY A 352 12.08 -18.96 -2.11
CA GLY A 352 11.92 -19.30 -0.70
C GLY A 352 11.14 -18.24 0.08
N LYS A 353 11.11 -18.35 1.42
CA LYS A 353 10.36 -17.44 2.32
C LYS A 353 10.61 -15.99 1.93
N GLY A 354 9.53 -15.28 1.60
CA GLY A 354 9.61 -13.90 1.14
C GLY A 354 10.25 -13.01 2.17
N PHE A 355 11.17 -12.17 1.72
CA PHE A 355 11.66 -11.06 2.51
C PHE A 355 11.07 -9.80 1.88
N TRP A 356 10.25 -9.07 2.66
CA TRP A 356 9.36 -7.91 2.37
C TRP A 356 7.89 -8.12 2.81
N ASP A 357 7.54 -9.16 3.57
CA ASP A 357 6.16 -9.59 3.92
C ASP A 357 5.24 -9.89 2.72
N VAL A 358 5.69 -9.59 1.50
CA VAL A 358 5.17 -10.16 0.25
C VAL A 358 5.70 -11.59 0.12
N PRO A 359 4.84 -12.61 -0.09
CA PRO A 359 5.27 -13.98 -0.29
C PRO A 359 6.41 -14.06 -1.32
N GLY A 360 7.53 -14.72 -0.99
CA GLY A 360 8.75 -14.69 -1.81
C GLY A 360 8.54 -15.25 -3.21
N ASN A 361 7.63 -16.22 -3.33
CA ASN A 361 7.16 -16.77 -4.59
C ASN A 361 6.46 -15.74 -5.49
N ILE A 362 5.92 -14.65 -4.94
CA ILE A 362 5.27 -13.56 -5.69
C ILE A 362 6.33 -12.57 -6.17
N THR A 363 7.23 -12.13 -5.28
CA THR A 363 8.29 -11.18 -5.63
C THR A 363 9.29 -11.74 -6.65
N GLN A 364 9.70 -13.01 -6.49
CA GLN A 364 10.58 -13.72 -7.43
C GLN A 364 9.97 -13.80 -8.84
N LYS A 365 8.67 -14.04 -8.96
CA LYS A 365 7.99 -14.12 -10.27
C LYS A 365 8.02 -12.80 -11.04
N VAL A 366 8.33 -11.69 -10.37
CA VAL A 366 7.97 -10.35 -10.83
C VAL A 366 9.21 -9.55 -11.16
N LEU A 367 10.09 -9.38 -10.17
CA LEU A 367 11.39 -8.77 -10.39
C LEU A 367 12.40 -9.80 -10.89
N GLY A 368 12.16 -11.09 -10.67
CA GLY A 368 12.97 -12.18 -11.20
C GLY A 368 13.92 -12.81 -10.17
N GLU A 369 14.34 -14.03 -10.48
CA GLU A 369 15.26 -14.80 -9.64
C GLU A 369 16.75 -14.50 -9.89
N THR A 370 17.08 -13.58 -10.82
CA THR A 370 18.47 -13.21 -11.14
C THR A 370 18.71 -11.71 -11.02
N GLY A 371 19.97 -11.32 -10.80
CA GLY A 371 20.35 -9.90 -10.70
C GLY A 371 20.05 -9.12 -11.98
N GLU A 372 20.21 -9.74 -13.15
CA GLU A 372 19.86 -9.15 -14.45
C GLU A 372 18.38 -8.74 -14.51
N LYS A 373 17.48 -9.66 -14.16
CA LYS A 373 16.03 -9.43 -14.19
C LYS A 373 15.62 -8.32 -13.21
N VAL A 374 16.20 -8.31 -12.00
CA VAL A 374 15.90 -7.31 -10.97
C VAL A 374 16.48 -5.95 -11.35
N THR A 375 17.73 -5.90 -11.82
CA THR A 375 18.42 -4.66 -12.22
C THR A 375 17.70 -3.97 -13.37
N ALA A 376 17.21 -4.74 -14.36
CA ALA A 376 16.47 -4.19 -15.50
C ALA A 376 15.27 -3.31 -15.10
N VAL A 377 14.66 -3.61 -13.95
CA VAL A 377 13.57 -2.82 -13.37
C VAL A 377 14.09 -1.81 -12.37
N LEU A 378 14.75 -2.27 -11.29
CA LEU A 378 15.07 -1.41 -10.14
C LEU A 378 16.13 -0.34 -10.45
N ALA A 379 17.05 -0.57 -11.40
CA ALA A 379 18.01 0.46 -11.82
C ALA A 379 17.34 1.66 -12.52
N ASN A 380 16.09 1.49 -12.96
CA ASN A 380 15.30 2.49 -13.67
C ASN A 380 14.11 3.01 -12.85
N ALA A 381 13.89 2.46 -11.64
CA ALA A 381 12.77 2.80 -10.77
C ALA A 381 13.25 3.56 -9.53
N GLN A 382 12.95 4.86 -9.47
CA GLN A 382 13.39 5.74 -8.39
C GLN A 382 12.95 5.23 -7.01
N GLY A 383 11.69 4.80 -6.87
CA GLY A 383 11.18 4.25 -5.61
C GLY A 383 11.89 2.97 -5.18
N GLY A 384 12.34 2.15 -6.13
CA GLY A 384 13.15 0.97 -5.83
C GLY A 384 14.55 1.31 -5.29
N LEU A 385 15.15 2.40 -5.78
CA LEU A 385 16.47 2.87 -5.37
C LEU A 385 16.45 3.63 -4.04
N GLU A 386 15.34 4.26 -3.67
CA GLU A 386 15.12 4.90 -2.36
C GLU A 386 15.11 3.89 -1.19
N LEU A 387 15.17 2.59 -1.49
CA LEU A 387 15.31 1.52 -0.51
C LEU A 387 16.77 1.19 -0.15
N LEU A 388 17.73 1.72 -0.90
CA LEU A 388 19.14 1.51 -0.64
C LEU A 388 19.53 2.11 0.72
N PRO A 389 20.48 1.49 1.45
CA PRO A 389 21.05 2.09 2.65
C PRO A 389 21.54 3.52 2.40
N ALA A 390 20.92 4.48 3.09
CA ALA A 390 21.34 5.88 3.10
C ALA A 390 22.41 6.14 4.15
N THR A 391 22.87 7.39 4.28
CA THR A 391 23.92 7.77 5.24
C THR A 391 23.58 7.33 6.67
N ALA A 392 22.33 7.54 7.11
CA ALA A 392 21.84 7.13 8.43
C ALA A 392 21.81 5.62 8.68
N TYR A 393 21.94 4.77 7.65
CA TYR A 393 22.04 3.31 7.84
C TYR A 393 23.37 2.92 8.50
N GLY A 394 24.39 3.75 8.33
CA GLY A 394 25.74 3.50 8.81
C GLY A 394 26.62 2.73 7.84
N THR A 395 27.84 2.47 8.31
CA THR A 395 28.94 1.88 7.52
C THR A 395 29.07 0.37 7.72
N GLN A 396 29.91 -0.27 6.91
CA GLN A 396 30.36 -1.66 7.12
C GLN A 396 29.28 -2.74 7.11
N TRP A 397 28.22 -2.56 6.31
CA TRP A 397 27.13 -3.54 6.16
C TRP A 397 27.34 -4.56 5.03
N LEU A 398 28.26 -4.30 4.10
CA LEU A 398 28.68 -5.23 3.04
C LEU A 398 30.02 -5.86 3.41
N HIS A 399 30.05 -7.17 3.62
CA HIS A 399 31.28 -7.89 3.99
C HIS A 399 31.75 -8.76 2.82
N VAL A 400 33.02 -8.55 2.43
CA VAL A 400 33.74 -9.41 1.50
C VAL A 400 34.61 -10.35 2.31
N GLN A 401 34.42 -11.66 2.13
CA GLN A 401 35.14 -12.69 2.86
C GLN A 401 35.84 -13.65 1.90
N ASP A 402 36.95 -14.23 2.34
CA ASP A 402 37.55 -15.38 1.67
C ASP A 402 36.79 -16.67 1.97
N GLN A 403 37.30 -17.80 1.46
CA GLN A 403 36.70 -19.13 1.61
C GLN A 403 36.65 -19.60 3.07
N GLU A 404 37.61 -19.16 3.87
CA GLU A 404 37.74 -19.54 5.28
C GLU A 404 36.83 -18.68 6.17
N GLY A 405 36.07 -17.75 5.56
CA GLY A 405 35.19 -16.83 6.27
C GLY A 405 35.93 -15.64 6.88
N LYS A 406 37.22 -15.47 6.60
CA LYS A 406 37.97 -14.30 7.06
C LYS A 406 37.54 -13.10 6.25
N THR A 407 37.20 -12.03 6.96
CA THR A 407 36.74 -10.79 6.34
C THR A 407 37.93 -10.05 5.72
N LEU A 408 37.88 -9.88 4.41
CA LEU A 408 38.89 -9.16 3.61
C LEU A 408 38.61 -7.66 3.62
N VAL A 409 37.35 -7.27 3.41
CA VAL A 409 36.93 -5.87 3.34
C VAL A 409 35.51 -5.73 3.93
N LYS A 410 35.26 -4.62 4.62
CA LYS A 410 33.91 -4.17 5.00
C LYS A 410 33.61 -2.86 4.28
N LEU A 411 32.42 -2.72 3.73
CA LEU A 411 31.99 -1.54 2.99
C LEU A 411 30.58 -1.09 3.43
N PRO A 412 30.24 0.20 3.26
CA PRO A 412 31.17 1.29 2.94
C PRO A 412 32.00 1.66 4.18
N GLN A 413 33.12 2.36 4.01
CA GLN A 413 33.84 3.01 5.12
C GLN A 413 33.36 4.45 5.35
N ALA A 414 32.83 5.10 4.30
CA ALA A 414 32.18 6.39 4.29
C ALA A 414 30.83 6.28 3.56
N ALA A 415 30.57 7.15 2.57
CA ALA A 415 29.29 7.19 1.87
C ALA A 415 29.12 6.00 0.92
N ALA A 416 28.01 5.27 1.08
CA ALA A 416 27.68 4.11 0.25
C ALA A 416 27.53 4.46 -1.24
N VAL A 417 27.09 5.69 -1.53
CA VAL A 417 26.95 6.18 -2.90
C VAL A 417 28.27 6.10 -3.67
N ASP A 418 29.36 6.60 -3.07
CA ASP A 418 30.68 6.67 -3.71
C ASP A 418 31.42 5.32 -3.69
N GLU A 419 31.24 4.53 -2.63
CA GLU A 419 32.00 3.28 -2.42
C GLU A 419 31.32 2.03 -2.94
N ILE A 420 30.02 2.10 -3.28
CA ILE A 420 29.24 0.93 -3.68
C ILE A 420 28.35 1.26 -4.88
N TYR A 421 27.53 2.32 -4.81
CA TYR A 421 26.40 2.48 -5.72
C TYR A 421 26.76 3.05 -7.08
N THR A 422 27.65 4.03 -7.14
CA THR A 422 28.08 4.69 -8.39
C THR A 422 29.44 4.22 -8.90
N LEU A 423 29.91 3.07 -8.42
CA LEU A 423 31.17 2.50 -8.87
C LEU A 423 31.13 2.04 -10.33
N GLY A 424 32.21 2.31 -11.06
CA GLY A 424 32.41 1.84 -12.43
C GLY A 424 32.66 0.32 -12.54
N THR A 425 32.76 -0.16 -13.78
CA THR A 425 32.86 -1.60 -14.13
C THR A 425 34.04 -2.34 -13.51
N GLN A 426 35.10 -1.62 -13.13
CA GLN A 426 36.33 -2.19 -12.56
C GLN A 426 36.15 -2.78 -11.16
N LYS A 427 35.09 -2.39 -10.43
CA LYS A 427 34.81 -2.92 -9.09
C LYS A 427 33.74 -4.00 -9.18
N TRP A 428 34.10 -5.24 -8.89
CA TRP A 428 33.17 -6.38 -9.00
C TRP A 428 32.06 -6.37 -7.93
N TRP A 429 32.26 -5.66 -6.82
CA TRP A 429 31.26 -5.45 -5.76
C TRP A 429 30.37 -4.20 -5.99
N ARG A 430 30.49 -3.50 -7.12
CA ARG A 430 29.59 -2.39 -7.47
C ARG A 430 28.12 -2.80 -7.38
N LEU A 431 27.21 -1.88 -7.09
CA LEU A 431 25.78 -2.19 -7.04
C LEU A 431 25.21 -2.60 -8.41
N ILE A 432 25.48 -1.80 -9.44
CA ILE A 432 24.83 -1.94 -10.75
C ILE A 432 25.79 -2.56 -11.77
N ASN A 433 25.33 -3.57 -12.49
CA ASN A 433 26.00 -3.98 -13.71
C ASN A 433 25.45 -3.15 -14.90
N PRO A 434 26.28 -2.33 -15.58
CA PRO A 434 25.80 -1.47 -16.67
C PRO A 434 25.07 -2.21 -17.79
N ASP A 435 25.50 -3.43 -18.11
CA ASP A 435 24.92 -4.25 -19.18
C ASP A 435 23.49 -4.72 -18.85
N TRP A 436 23.07 -4.64 -17.58
CA TRP A 436 21.74 -5.06 -17.14
C TRP A 436 20.75 -3.88 -17.04
N ILE A 437 21.17 -2.64 -17.31
CA ILE A 437 20.32 -1.45 -17.15
C ILE A 437 19.27 -1.36 -18.26
N ASP A 438 19.59 -1.70 -19.50
CA ASP A 438 18.69 -1.54 -20.66
C ASP A 438 18.63 -2.80 -21.55
N PRO A 439 18.21 -3.96 -21.02
CA PRO A 439 18.09 -5.18 -21.82
C PRO A 439 17.02 -5.09 -22.92
N ALA A 440 16.07 -4.17 -22.83
CA ALA A 440 15.11 -3.92 -23.90
C ALA A 440 15.65 -2.97 -24.99
N GLU A 441 16.87 -2.46 -24.86
CA GLU A 441 17.51 -1.51 -25.77
C GLU A 441 16.64 -0.26 -26.07
N GLN A 442 15.89 0.23 -25.08
CA GLN A 442 15.03 1.41 -25.24
C GLN A 442 15.82 2.64 -25.65
N ILE A 443 17.11 2.73 -25.30
CA ILE A 443 17.97 3.85 -25.71
C ILE A 443 18.20 3.92 -27.23
N LYS A 444 18.08 2.78 -27.92
CA LYS A 444 18.25 2.67 -29.38
C LYS A 444 16.93 2.79 -30.14
N MET A 445 15.80 2.73 -29.44
CA MET A 445 14.47 2.78 -30.04
C MET A 445 14.05 4.23 -30.35
N PRO A 446 13.25 4.46 -31.40
CA PRO A 446 12.62 5.76 -31.61
C PRO A 446 11.53 6.02 -30.55
N PRO A 447 11.25 7.29 -30.17
CA PRO A 447 10.26 7.62 -29.13
C PRO A 447 8.88 6.98 -29.35
N LYS A 448 8.39 6.92 -30.60
CA LYS A 448 7.11 6.30 -30.96
C LYS A 448 7.04 4.78 -30.70
N LYS A 449 8.18 4.14 -30.47
CA LYS A 449 8.31 2.71 -30.12
C LYS A 449 8.77 2.53 -28.67
N GLY A 450 8.52 3.49 -27.78
CA GLY A 450 8.94 3.44 -26.38
C GLY A 450 10.41 3.77 -26.16
N GLY A 451 11.04 4.44 -27.12
CA GLY A 451 12.43 4.87 -27.00
C GLY A 451 12.65 5.90 -25.90
N LYS A 452 13.77 5.77 -25.18
CA LYS A 452 14.15 6.63 -24.06
C LYS A 452 15.44 7.38 -24.35
N THR A 453 15.55 8.60 -23.82
CA THR A 453 16.76 9.42 -23.91
C THR A 453 17.85 8.94 -22.94
N LYS A 454 19.08 9.47 -23.08
CA LYS A 454 20.21 9.17 -22.18
C LYS A 454 19.99 9.68 -20.75
N GLU A 455 19.08 10.64 -20.59
CA GLU A 455 18.64 11.19 -19.33
C GLU A 455 17.59 10.28 -18.65
N GLN A 456 16.90 9.46 -19.43
CA GLN A 456 15.85 8.56 -18.95
C GLN A 456 16.35 7.13 -18.71
N ILE A 457 17.33 6.63 -19.46
CA ILE A 457 17.83 5.25 -19.31
C ILE A 457 19.34 5.15 -19.55
N GLY A 458 19.95 4.12 -18.96
CA GLY A 458 21.37 3.84 -19.09
C GLY A 458 22.20 4.29 -17.88
N PRO A 459 23.53 4.04 -17.89
CA PRO A 459 24.38 4.23 -16.71
C PRO A 459 24.33 5.62 -16.10
N LYS A 460 24.34 6.68 -16.93
CA LYS A 460 24.25 8.07 -16.46
C LYS A 460 22.92 8.33 -15.73
N ALA A 461 21.79 7.98 -16.35
CA ALA A 461 20.47 8.16 -15.76
C ALA A 461 20.33 7.38 -14.44
N THR A 462 20.82 6.13 -14.39
CA THR A 462 20.80 5.32 -13.16
C THR A 462 21.66 5.93 -12.05
N MET A 463 22.86 6.44 -12.35
CA MET A 463 23.70 7.10 -11.35
C MET A 463 23.05 8.35 -10.78
N GLU A 464 22.41 9.18 -11.63
CA GLU A 464 21.68 10.35 -11.16
C GLU A 464 20.48 9.95 -10.29
N ARG A 465 19.70 8.95 -10.68
CA ARG A 465 18.61 8.40 -9.84
C ARG A 465 19.08 7.92 -8.47
N ILE A 466 20.23 7.24 -8.41
CA ILE A 466 20.84 6.81 -7.15
C ILE A 466 21.18 8.03 -6.28
N LYS A 467 21.77 9.08 -6.85
CA LYS A 467 22.08 10.31 -6.11
C LYS A 467 20.81 10.99 -5.61
N GLU A 468 19.78 11.09 -6.45
CA GLU A 468 18.47 11.64 -6.05
C GLU A 468 17.80 10.79 -4.96
N ALA A 469 17.97 9.47 -4.98
CA ALA A 469 17.45 8.59 -3.94
C ALA A 469 18.13 8.85 -2.59
N MET A 470 19.44 9.11 -2.59
CA MET A 470 20.17 9.50 -1.38
C MET A 470 19.75 10.88 -0.88
N LYS A 471 19.62 11.87 -1.78
CA LYS A 471 19.12 13.21 -1.43
C LYS A 471 17.72 13.15 -0.80
N PHE A 472 16.83 12.34 -1.37
CA PHE A 472 15.50 12.11 -0.81
C PHE A 472 15.59 11.51 0.60
N ALA A 473 16.38 10.44 0.78
CA ALA A 473 16.53 9.78 2.06
C ALA A 473 17.10 10.72 3.14
N ASP A 474 18.07 11.55 2.78
CA ASP A 474 18.65 12.56 3.67
C ASP A 474 17.62 13.67 4.00
N ALA A 475 16.84 14.13 3.02
CA ALA A 475 15.83 15.18 3.22
C ALA A 475 14.75 14.74 4.23
N ILE A 476 14.25 13.50 4.12
CA ILE A 476 13.22 13.00 5.04
C ILE A 476 13.79 12.43 6.35
N GLN A 477 15.11 12.37 6.53
CA GLN A 477 15.79 11.60 7.59
C GLN A 477 15.18 11.83 8.97
N ASP A 478 14.95 13.08 9.34
CA ASP A 478 14.45 13.46 10.67
C ASP A 478 12.95 13.84 10.65
N THR A 479 12.28 13.60 9.53
CA THR A 479 10.87 13.92 9.36
C THR A 479 10.02 12.78 9.90
N PHE A 480 9.42 13.02 11.06
CA PHE A 480 8.41 12.17 11.69
C PHE A 480 7.24 13.02 12.18
N HIS A 481 6.09 12.37 12.33
CA HIS A 481 4.93 13.01 12.94
C HIS A 481 5.13 13.03 14.47
N ASP A 482 4.61 14.06 15.15
CA ASP A 482 4.80 14.23 16.59
C ASP A 482 4.10 13.09 17.37
N CYS A 483 3.01 12.58 16.82
CA CYS A 483 2.33 11.35 17.24
C CYS A 483 2.67 10.20 16.30
N THR A 484 3.81 9.54 16.49
CA THR A 484 4.22 8.36 15.72
C THR A 484 4.30 7.11 16.61
N TYR A 485 3.70 6.02 16.13
CA TYR A 485 3.82 4.68 16.72
C TYR A 485 4.48 3.76 15.68
N ALA A 486 5.44 2.94 16.09
CA ALA A 486 6.13 2.05 15.16
C ALA A 486 6.28 0.64 15.73
N HIS A 487 6.17 -0.36 14.86
CA HIS A 487 6.48 -1.75 15.16
C HIS A 487 7.32 -2.36 14.04
N TYR A 488 8.23 -3.27 14.39
CA TYR A 488 9.13 -3.92 13.43
C TYR A 488 9.55 -5.30 13.92
N GLY A 489 9.92 -6.17 12.98
CA GLY A 489 10.48 -7.48 13.30
C GLY A 489 11.95 -7.36 13.70
N ARG A 490 12.30 -7.91 14.87
CA ARG A 490 13.69 -8.07 15.32
C ARG A 490 13.91 -9.51 15.76
N ASP A 491 14.22 -10.37 14.80
CA ASP A 491 14.45 -11.79 15.03
C ASP A 491 15.84 -12.18 14.51
N LEU A 492 16.73 -12.60 15.43
CA LEU A 492 18.11 -12.99 15.09
C LEU A 492 18.18 -14.29 14.27
N SER A 493 17.11 -15.10 14.28
CA SER A 493 17.01 -16.30 13.45
C SER A 493 16.75 -15.96 11.97
N GLN A 494 16.19 -14.77 11.69
CA GLN A 494 15.98 -14.25 10.35
C GLN A 494 17.17 -13.40 9.92
N ARG A 495 18.23 -14.04 9.41
CA ARG A 495 19.44 -13.35 8.96
C ARG A 495 19.22 -12.66 7.61
N LEU A 496 19.38 -11.34 7.59
CA LEU A 496 19.23 -10.47 6.41
C LEU A 496 20.56 -9.95 5.84
N GLY A 497 21.68 -10.47 6.37
CA GLY A 497 23.02 -9.98 6.05
C GLY A 497 23.43 -10.24 4.60
N THR A 498 24.21 -9.32 4.04
CA THR A 498 24.85 -9.49 2.72
C THR A 498 26.30 -9.93 2.93
N ARG A 499 26.65 -11.14 2.46
CA ARG A 499 28.02 -11.67 2.50
C ARG A 499 28.40 -12.20 1.12
N TRP A 500 29.64 -11.94 0.71
CA TRP A 500 30.26 -12.56 -0.45
C TRP A 500 31.41 -13.46 0.00
N SER A 501 31.42 -14.72 -0.43
CA SER A 501 32.52 -15.69 -0.25
C SER A 501 33.11 -16.01 -1.62
N GLY A 502 34.39 -15.72 -1.85
CA GLY A 502 35.04 -16.00 -3.14
C GLY A 502 35.59 -17.43 -3.23
N ALA A 503 35.53 -18.08 -4.39
CA ALA A 503 36.33 -19.27 -4.70
C ALA A 503 37.52 -18.83 -5.57
N SER A 504 38.73 -19.19 -5.15
CA SER A 504 39.93 -19.19 -5.99
C SER A 504 40.32 -20.64 -6.23
N SER A 505 39.67 -21.31 -7.18
CA SER A 505 40.29 -22.49 -7.77
C SER A 505 41.34 -21.98 -8.76
N THR A 506 42.61 -22.13 -8.38
CA THR A 506 43.78 -22.23 -9.27
C THR A 506 43.68 -21.59 -10.67
N ALA A 507 44.37 -20.45 -10.85
CA ALA A 507 44.77 -19.87 -12.14
C ALA A 507 43.69 -19.82 -13.25
N MET A 508 42.91 -18.75 -13.29
CA MET A 508 42.42 -18.24 -14.59
C MET A 508 43.43 -17.20 -15.11
N PRO A 509 43.90 -17.30 -16.37
CA PRO A 509 44.72 -16.25 -16.95
C PRO A 509 43.88 -14.97 -17.09
N LEU A 510 44.47 -13.85 -16.70
CA LEU A 510 44.02 -12.52 -17.10
C LEU A 510 43.73 -12.50 -18.61
N PRO A 511 42.59 -11.97 -19.09
CA PRO A 511 42.48 -11.62 -20.49
C PRO A 511 43.52 -10.53 -20.74
N GLN A 512 44.53 -10.85 -21.54
CA GLN A 512 45.40 -9.84 -22.10
C GLN A 512 44.53 -8.86 -22.89
N ALA A 513 44.60 -7.59 -22.48
CA ALA A 513 44.27 -6.48 -23.36
C ALA A 513 45.20 -6.56 -24.57
N THR A 514 44.64 -6.83 -25.75
CA THR A 514 45.23 -6.40 -27.01
C THR A 514 44.52 -5.12 -27.43
N LEU A 515 45.35 -4.14 -27.81
CA LEU A 515 45.04 -2.78 -28.29
C LEU A 515 43.79 -2.66 -29.16
#